data_AF-A0A1X7VP89-F1
#
_entry.id   AF-A0A1X7VP89-F1
#
_cell.length_a   1.000
_cell.length_b   1.000
_cell.length_c   1.000
_cell.angle_alpha   90.00
_cell.angle_beta   90.00
_cell.angle_gamma   90.00
#
_symmetry.space_group_name_H-M   'P 1'
#
loop_
_entity.id
_entity.type
_entity.pdbx_description
1 polymer ?
#
loop_
_entity_poly.entity_id
_entity_poly.type
_entity_poly.pdbx_seq_one_letter_code
_entity_poly.pdbx_strand_id
1 'polypeptide(L)'
;MDQKLYYRQMSYQDKDLMQGLCNECFPLEYPESWFDGLLREDRYTYTLGAYEIETGTMVGMIVGQIQSIRQIENEYGFVLEEASPNDCVMYITIFGVSERYRCKGVGSYLMQSLINYSITETNCNLIYLHVEAVNSTAITFYQRRGFTYHCTDVGYYMLPGDTTQSDGLVLIQFINNGRPYKKSFDNWCKRSISGNPIMQCLGGVVKGPFSSIRHIWHRSMSSPS
;
A
#
# COMPACT_ATOMS: atom_id res chain seq x y z
N MET A 1 11.65 18.90 22.04
CA MET A 1 12.75 18.49 21.15
C MET A 1 12.19 18.52 19.74
N ASP A 2 12.62 19.46 18.92
CA ASP A 2 12.34 19.41 17.48
C ASP A 2 13.12 18.23 16.91
N GLN A 3 12.45 17.10 16.73
CA GLN A 3 13.07 15.91 16.15
C GLN A 3 13.44 16.23 14.71
N LYS A 4 14.74 16.44 14.46
CA LYS A 4 15.24 16.67 13.11
C LYS A 4 15.35 15.34 12.41
N LEU A 5 14.47 15.14 11.43
CA LEU A 5 14.48 13.99 10.54
C LEU A 5 15.09 14.38 9.19
N TYR A 6 15.71 13.42 8.53
CA TYR A 6 16.07 13.53 7.12
C TYR A 6 15.45 12.38 6.33
N TYR A 7 15.24 12.61 5.03
CA TYR A 7 14.59 11.67 4.12
C TYR A 7 15.52 11.37 2.96
N ARG A 8 15.68 10.09 2.62
CA ARG A 8 16.47 9.67 1.46
C ARG A 8 15.98 8.35 0.90
N GLN A 9 16.31 8.09 -0.37
CA GLN A 9 16.11 6.77 -0.95
C GLN A 9 16.82 5.71 -0.12
N MET A 10 16.19 4.54 -0.02
CA MET A 10 16.75 3.40 0.67
C MET A 10 17.66 2.64 -0.29
N SER A 11 18.75 2.11 0.26
CA SER A 11 19.74 1.28 -0.44
C SER A 11 19.82 -0.09 0.20
N TYR A 12 20.57 -1.01 -0.41
CA TYR A 12 20.80 -2.33 0.17
C TYR A 12 21.43 -2.29 1.58
N GLN A 13 22.16 -1.22 1.93
CA GLN A 13 22.74 -1.04 3.26
C GLN A 13 21.69 -0.81 4.35
N ASP A 14 20.46 -0.44 3.97
CA ASP A 14 19.36 -0.16 4.90
C ASP A 14 18.54 -1.41 5.23
N LYS A 15 18.92 -2.60 4.73
CA LYS A 15 18.17 -3.85 4.89
C LYS A 15 17.84 -4.13 6.36
N ASP A 16 18.83 -4.04 7.24
CA ASP A 16 18.65 -4.33 8.67
C ASP A 16 17.73 -3.29 9.35
N LEU A 17 17.84 -2.02 8.95
CA LEU A 17 16.97 -0.94 9.46
C LEU A 17 15.52 -1.11 9.00
N MET A 18 15.34 -1.47 7.73
CA MET A 18 14.05 -1.75 7.12
C MET A 18 13.38 -2.97 7.77
N GLN A 19 14.14 -4.04 8.02
CA GLN A 19 13.69 -5.23 8.74
C GLN A 19 13.26 -4.89 10.17
N GLY A 20 14.09 -4.15 10.91
CA GLY A 20 13.77 -3.72 12.27
C GLY A 20 12.48 -2.91 12.33
N LEU A 21 12.30 -1.95 11.41
CA LEU A 21 11.08 -1.16 11.34
C LEU A 21 9.86 -1.98 10.88
N CYS A 22 10.03 -2.95 9.97
CA CYS A 22 8.97 -3.88 9.58
C CYS A 22 8.47 -4.69 10.78
N ASN A 23 9.38 -5.23 11.59
CA ASN A 23 9.04 -6.01 12.78
C ASN A 23 8.33 -5.16 13.86
N GLU A 24 8.65 -3.88 13.96
CA GLU A 24 7.89 -2.94 14.81
C GLU A 24 6.49 -2.66 14.24
N CYS A 25 6.43 -2.41 12.93
CA CYS A 25 5.24 -1.92 12.25
C CYS A 25 4.23 -3.01 11.88
N PHE A 26 4.62 -4.27 11.73
CA PHE A 26 3.78 -5.33 11.18
C PHE A 26 3.88 -6.62 12.01
N PRO A 27 2.81 -7.40 12.12
CA PRO A 27 2.79 -8.64 12.90
C PRO A 27 3.49 -9.82 12.19
N LEU A 28 4.01 -9.61 10.98
CA LEU A 28 4.62 -10.64 10.14
C LEU A 28 6.13 -10.51 10.08
N GLU A 29 6.79 -11.65 10.16
CA GLU A 29 8.18 -11.80 9.74
C GLU A 29 8.22 -12.07 8.23
N TYR A 30 8.96 -11.23 7.52
CA TYR A 30 9.18 -11.37 6.08
C TYR A 30 10.52 -12.07 5.83
N PRO A 31 10.62 -12.96 4.83
CA PRO A 31 11.89 -13.63 4.53
C PRO A 31 12.93 -12.63 4.01
N GLU A 32 14.21 -12.87 4.29
CA GLU A 32 15.29 -11.98 3.85
C GLU A 32 15.29 -11.68 2.35
N SER A 33 15.02 -12.71 1.52
CA SER A 33 14.98 -12.60 0.07
C SER A 33 13.91 -11.63 -0.45
N TRP A 34 12.87 -11.37 0.35
CA TRP A 34 11.86 -10.37 0.05
C TRP A 34 12.42 -8.95 0.12
N PHE A 35 13.17 -8.65 1.19
CA PHE A 35 13.86 -7.37 1.33
C PHE A 35 14.93 -7.17 0.25
N ASP A 36 15.64 -8.23 -0.10
CA ASP A 36 16.63 -8.20 -1.20
C ASP A 36 15.97 -7.80 -2.53
N GLY A 37 14.73 -8.21 -2.76
CA GLY A 37 13.95 -7.82 -3.93
C GLY A 37 13.56 -6.34 -3.94
N LEU A 38 13.24 -5.76 -2.77
CA LEU A 38 12.77 -4.38 -2.65
C LEU A 38 13.90 -3.34 -2.63
N LEU A 39 15.07 -3.73 -2.12
CA LEU A 39 16.25 -2.85 -2.04
C LEU A 39 17.22 -3.05 -3.20
N ARG A 40 16.90 -3.95 -4.14
CA ARG A 40 17.63 -4.04 -5.40
C ARG A 40 17.35 -2.79 -6.20
N GLU A 41 18.42 -2.13 -6.65
CA GLU A 41 18.28 -1.00 -7.57
C GLU A 41 17.66 -1.47 -8.87
N ASP A 42 16.44 -1.02 -9.13
CA ASP A 42 15.78 -1.15 -10.41
C ASP A 42 14.95 0.12 -10.71
N ARG A 43 14.52 0.26 -11.97
CA ARG A 43 13.76 1.43 -12.42
C ARG A 43 12.27 1.37 -12.08
N TYR A 44 11.82 0.29 -11.46
CA TYR A 44 10.41 0.00 -11.19
C TYR A 44 10.08 0.11 -9.71
N THR A 45 11.07 0.30 -8.84
CA THR A 45 10.88 0.36 -7.39
C THR A 45 11.24 1.75 -6.89
N TYR A 46 10.26 2.40 -6.25
CA TYR A 46 10.44 3.63 -5.52
C TYR A 46 10.62 3.30 -4.03
N THR A 47 11.66 3.83 -3.41
CA THR A 47 11.89 3.70 -1.97
C THR A 47 12.15 5.05 -1.34
N LEU A 48 11.62 5.27 -0.14
CA LEU A 48 11.96 6.43 0.67
C LEU A 48 11.92 6.07 2.15
N GLY A 49 13.02 6.33 2.85
CA GLY A 49 13.14 6.18 4.29
C GLY A 49 13.19 7.54 4.99
N ALA A 50 12.64 7.60 6.19
CA ALA A 50 12.75 8.71 7.13
C ALA A 50 13.67 8.28 8.28
N TYR A 51 14.65 9.10 8.60
CA TYR A 51 15.72 8.75 9.53
C TYR A 51 15.92 9.86 10.56
N GLU A 52 16.20 9.47 11.80
CA GLU A 52 16.60 10.40 12.85
C GLU A 52 18.05 10.85 12.64
N ILE A 53 18.32 12.17 12.71
CA ILE A 53 19.67 12.72 12.47
C ILE A 53 20.69 12.23 13.51
N GLU A 54 20.30 12.16 14.78
CA GLU A 54 21.25 11.88 15.87
C GLU A 54 21.66 10.41 15.92
N THR A 55 20.71 9.50 15.70
CA THR A 55 20.94 8.05 15.85
C THR A 55 21.11 7.32 14.53
N GLY A 56 20.70 7.92 13.41
CA GLY A 56 20.62 7.23 12.11
C GLY A 56 19.50 6.19 12.03
N THR A 57 18.66 6.07 13.07
CA THR A 57 17.58 5.08 13.12
C THR A 57 16.52 5.39 12.05
N MET A 58 16.07 4.36 11.33
CA MET A 58 14.92 4.47 10.42
C MET A 58 13.63 4.50 11.24
N VAL A 59 12.84 5.55 11.05
CA VAL A 59 11.59 5.81 11.80
C VAL A 59 10.35 5.78 10.92
N GLY A 60 10.53 5.73 9.61
CA GLY A 60 9.46 5.60 8.64
C GLY A 60 9.98 5.11 7.30
N MET A 61 9.13 4.41 6.55
CA MET A 61 9.46 3.92 5.23
C MET A 61 8.23 3.84 4.34
N ILE A 62 8.45 4.04 3.05
CA ILE A 62 7.48 3.71 2.00
C ILE A 62 8.21 3.05 0.84
N VAL A 63 7.62 2.00 0.30
CA VAL A 63 8.08 1.30 -0.90
C VAL A 63 6.93 1.19 -1.87
N GLY A 64 7.14 1.66 -3.10
CA GLY A 64 6.22 1.55 -4.21
C GLY A 64 6.81 0.75 -5.35
N GLN A 65 6.01 -0.07 -6.02
CA GLN A 65 6.40 -0.82 -7.20
C GLN A 65 5.53 -0.44 -8.39
N ILE A 66 6.16 -0.05 -9.48
CA ILE A 66 5.53 0.26 -10.75
C ILE A 66 5.21 -1.05 -11.45
N GLN A 67 3.93 -1.25 -11.76
CA GLN A 67 3.43 -2.45 -12.43
C GLN A 67 2.68 -2.09 -13.70
N SER A 68 2.63 -3.03 -14.65
CA SER A 68 1.82 -2.83 -15.86
C SER A 68 0.35 -2.77 -15.49
N ILE A 69 -0.35 -1.78 -16.04
CA ILE A 69 -1.79 -1.63 -15.80
C ILE A 69 -2.57 -2.91 -16.14
N ARG A 70 -2.23 -3.58 -17.24
CA ARG A 70 -2.92 -4.79 -17.71
C ARG A 70 -2.86 -5.94 -16.72
N GLN A 71 -1.81 -6.04 -15.92
CA GLN A 71 -1.68 -7.07 -14.91
C GLN A 71 -2.76 -6.89 -13.83
N ILE A 72 -2.98 -5.65 -13.42
CA ILE A 72 -3.79 -5.28 -12.27
C ILE A 72 -5.27 -5.15 -12.68
N GLU A 73 -5.56 -4.79 -13.94
CA GLU A 73 -6.91 -4.90 -14.53
C GLU A 73 -7.43 -6.36 -14.53
N ASN A 74 -6.57 -7.33 -14.86
CA ASN A 74 -6.95 -8.75 -14.86
C ASN A 74 -7.21 -9.30 -13.45
N GLU A 75 -6.46 -8.80 -12.46
CA GLU A 75 -6.51 -9.31 -11.08
C GLU A 75 -7.68 -8.72 -10.29
N TYR A 76 -7.91 -7.40 -10.40
CA TYR A 76 -8.91 -6.69 -9.58
C TYR A 76 -10.06 -6.11 -10.40
N GLY A 77 -10.07 -6.26 -11.73
CA GLY A 77 -11.20 -5.89 -12.58
C GLY A 77 -11.49 -4.39 -12.64
N PHE A 78 -10.60 -3.52 -12.16
CA PHE A 78 -10.71 -2.11 -12.53
C PHE A 78 -10.33 -2.00 -14.01
N VAL A 79 -11.05 -1.17 -14.75
CA VAL A 79 -10.76 -0.87 -16.14
C VAL A 79 -10.58 0.63 -16.21
N LEU A 80 -9.45 1.10 -16.70
CA LEU A 80 -9.29 2.52 -16.97
C LEU A 80 -9.92 2.88 -18.31
N GLU A 81 -10.61 4.02 -18.34
CA GLU A 81 -11.03 4.64 -19.59
C GLU A 81 -9.77 5.04 -20.36
N GLU A 82 -9.65 4.58 -21.62
CA GLU A 82 -8.58 4.96 -22.55
C GLU A 82 -7.14 4.59 -22.11
N ALA A 83 -6.96 3.51 -21.35
CA ALA A 83 -5.62 3.02 -20.98
C ALA A 83 -4.69 2.81 -22.18
N SER A 84 -3.52 3.44 -22.13
CA SER A 84 -2.43 3.21 -23.09
C SER A 84 -1.64 1.94 -22.74
N PRO A 85 -1.06 1.22 -23.72
CA PRO A 85 -0.16 0.10 -23.44
C PRO A 85 1.06 0.45 -22.57
N ASN A 86 1.44 1.73 -22.53
CA ASN A 86 2.57 2.22 -21.74
C ASN A 86 2.17 2.74 -20.35
N ASP A 87 0.88 2.73 -20.04
CA ASP A 87 0.39 3.14 -18.73
C ASP A 87 0.77 2.12 -17.67
N CYS A 88 1.06 2.62 -16.48
CA CYS A 88 1.41 1.80 -15.33
C CYS A 88 0.60 2.19 -14.11
N VAL A 89 0.76 1.40 -13.05
CA VAL A 89 0.15 1.65 -11.75
C VAL A 89 1.24 1.59 -10.68
N MET A 90 1.08 2.37 -9.62
CA MET A 90 1.96 2.34 -8.45
C MET A 90 1.32 1.48 -7.36
N TYR A 91 1.91 0.34 -7.06
CA TYR A 91 1.53 -0.48 -5.92
C TYR A 91 2.32 -0.05 -4.69
N ILE A 92 1.66 0.38 -3.61
CA ILE A 92 2.36 0.62 -2.34
C ILE A 92 2.57 -0.72 -1.64
N THR A 93 3.77 -1.25 -1.81
CA THR A 93 4.21 -2.54 -1.27
C THR A 93 4.49 -2.44 0.23
N ILE A 94 5.02 -1.33 0.74
CA ILE A 94 5.23 -1.18 2.19
C ILE A 94 4.96 0.25 2.58
N PHE A 95 4.31 0.43 3.73
CA PHE A 95 4.18 1.72 4.37
C PHE A 95 4.11 1.57 5.89
N GLY A 96 5.10 2.14 6.58
CA GLY A 96 5.24 2.02 8.02
C GLY A 96 5.87 3.26 8.63
N VAL A 97 5.42 3.62 9.84
CA VAL A 97 5.99 4.68 10.67
C VAL A 97 6.05 4.16 12.09
N SER A 98 7.24 4.26 12.69
CA SER A 98 7.48 3.89 14.08
C SER A 98 6.47 4.59 14.99
N GLU A 99 5.97 3.88 15.99
CA GLU A 99 4.88 4.35 16.86
C GLU A 99 5.19 5.71 17.47
N ARG A 100 6.45 5.92 17.88
CA ARG A 100 6.93 7.17 18.49
C ARG A 100 6.91 8.37 17.53
N TYR A 101 6.83 8.14 16.22
CA TYR A 101 6.83 9.16 15.18
C TYR A 101 5.49 9.28 14.44
N ARG A 102 4.47 8.50 14.85
CA ARG A 102 3.10 8.65 14.34
C ARG A 102 2.52 10.00 14.75
N CYS A 103 1.57 10.49 13.95
CA CYS A 103 0.90 11.78 14.16
C CYS A 103 1.84 13.01 14.16
N LYS A 104 3.10 12.87 13.74
CA LYS A 104 4.08 13.96 13.60
C LYS A 104 4.37 14.39 12.16
N GLY A 105 3.53 13.96 11.22
CA GLY A 105 3.65 14.32 9.79
C GLY A 105 4.58 13.43 8.94
N VAL A 106 5.36 12.53 9.55
CA VAL A 106 6.28 11.62 8.81
C VAL A 106 5.56 10.81 7.73
N GLY A 107 4.47 10.13 8.10
CA GLY A 107 3.69 9.35 7.15
C GLY A 107 3.05 10.20 6.05
N SER A 108 2.65 11.44 6.37
CA SER A 108 2.14 12.38 5.36
C SER A 108 3.22 12.72 4.33
N TYR A 109 4.43 13.00 4.79
CA TYR A 109 5.55 13.34 3.92
C TYR A 109 5.90 12.17 2.99
N LEU A 110 6.09 10.97 3.56
CA LEU A 110 6.40 9.76 2.79
C LEU A 110 5.35 9.47 1.70
N MET A 111 4.06 9.52 2.06
CA MET A 111 2.97 9.31 1.11
C MET A 111 2.95 10.39 0.02
N GLN A 112 3.09 11.67 0.38
CA GLN A 112 3.08 12.76 -0.59
C GLN A 112 4.27 12.66 -1.56
N SER A 113 5.45 12.27 -1.08
CA SER A 113 6.62 12.05 -1.93
C SER A 113 6.39 10.94 -2.95
N LEU A 114 5.79 9.81 -2.55
CA LEU A 114 5.44 8.73 -3.48
C LEU A 114 4.37 9.16 -4.50
N ILE A 115 3.33 9.87 -4.06
CA ILE A 115 2.29 10.40 -4.96
C ILE A 115 2.91 11.35 -5.98
N ASN A 116 3.76 12.28 -5.53
CA ASN A 116 4.44 13.23 -6.41
C ASN A 116 5.32 12.50 -7.43
N TYR A 117 6.14 11.55 -6.98
CA TYR A 117 6.97 10.73 -7.87
C TYR A 117 6.11 9.97 -8.90
N SER A 118 4.99 9.39 -8.48
CA SER A 118 4.07 8.68 -9.37
C SER A 118 3.48 9.62 -10.42
N ILE A 119 3.19 10.87 -10.05
CA ILE A 119 2.63 11.89 -10.95
C ILE A 119 3.69 12.41 -11.93
N THR A 120 4.89 12.73 -11.46
CA THR A 120 5.88 13.50 -12.24
C THR A 120 6.92 12.65 -12.96
N GLU A 121 7.29 11.49 -12.39
CA GLU A 121 8.42 10.68 -12.88
C GLU A 121 7.97 9.39 -13.58
N THR A 122 6.66 9.13 -13.65
CA THR A 122 6.13 7.88 -14.20
C THR A 122 4.89 8.13 -15.05
N ASN A 123 4.49 7.13 -15.84
CA ASN A 123 3.20 7.12 -16.52
C ASN A 123 2.11 6.46 -15.65
N CYS A 124 2.24 6.54 -14.33
CA CYS A 124 1.22 5.99 -13.45
C CYS A 124 -0.05 6.83 -13.54
N ASN A 125 -1.19 6.16 -13.66
CA ASN A 125 -2.52 6.78 -13.64
C ASN A 125 -3.38 6.28 -12.46
N LEU A 126 -2.83 5.36 -11.67
CA LEU A 126 -3.46 4.77 -10.49
C LEU A 126 -2.39 4.45 -9.45
N ILE A 127 -2.70 4.71 -8.19
CA ILE A 127 -1.98 4.20 -7.03
C ILE A 127 -2.92 3.25 -6.29
N TYR A 128 -2.44 2.10 -5.86
CA TYR A 128 -3.25 1.17 -5.08
C TYR A 128 -2.45 0.47 -3.98
N LEU A 129 -3.17 -0.07 -3.00
CA LEU A 129 -2.60 -0.78 -1.87
C LEU A 129 -3.60 -1.78 -1.29
N HIS A 130 -3.08 -2.75 -0.53
CA HIS A 130 -3.88 -3.59 0.37
C HIS A 130 -3.81 -3.01 1.77
N VAL A 131 -4.93 -3.07 2.51
CA VAL A 131 -4.96 -2.76 3.94
C VAL A 131 -5.86 -3.77 4.64
N GLU A 132 -5.47 -4.20 5.83
CA GLU A 132 -6.29 -5.11 6.61
C GLU A 132 -7.67 -4.50 6.93
N ALA A 133 -8.75 -5.26 6.73
CA ALA A 133 -10.12 -4.78 6.89
C ALA A 133 -10.42 -4.23 8.30
N VAL A 134 -9.75 -4.76 9.33
CA VAL A 134 -9.90 -4.29 10.71
C VAL A 134 -9.01 -3.09 11.06
N ASN A 135 -8.11 -2.67 10.16
CA ASN A 135 -7.21 -1.53 10.39
C ASN A 135 -7.88 -0.20 10.04
N SER A 136 -8.85 0.19 10.87
CA SER A 136 -9.62 1.44 10.71
C SER A 136 -8.74 2.69 10.66
N THR A 137 -7.61 2.71 11.39
CA THR A 137 -6.74 3.89 11.41
C THR A 137 -5.97 4.06 10.10
N ALA A 138 -5.42 2.99 9.52
CA ALA A 138 -4.76 3.07 8.22
C ALA A 138 -5.79 3.38 7.12
N ILE A 139 -6.96 2.73 7.14
CA ILE A 139 -8.07 3.04 6.21
C ILE A 139 -8.41 4.53 6.25
N THR A 140 -8.59 5.11 7.44
CA THR A 140 -8.86 6.54 7.62
C THR A 140 -7.71 7.41 7.10
N PHE A 141 -6.46 6.99 7.35
CA PHE A 141 -5.28 7.69 6.83
C PHE A 141 -5.27 7.76 5.30
N TYR A 142 -5.58 6.65 4.62
CA TYR A 142 -5.61 6.59 3.16
C TYR A 142 -6.80 7.38 2.59
N GLN A 143 -7.99 7.22 3.17
CA GLN A 143 -9.20 7.92 2.73
C GLN A 143 -9.04 9.45 2.80
N ARG A 144 -8.42 9.97 3.86
CA ARG A 144 -8.12 11.41 4.00
C ARG A 144 -7.15 11.93 2.93
N ARG A 145 -6.48 11.04 2.19
CA ARG A 145 -5.54 11.36 1.12
C ARG A 145 -6.07 11.03 -0.27
N GLY A 146 -7.37 10.76 -0.39
CA GLY A 146 -8.04 10.56 -1.67
C GLY A 146 -8.07 9.11 -2.15
N PHE A 147 -7.66 8.15 -1.33
CA PHE A 147 -7.88 6.74 -1.63
C PHE A 147 -9.35 6.36 -1.37
N THR A 148 -9.91 5.55 -2.26
CA THR A 148 -11.26 5.00 -2.14
C THR A 148 -11.22 3.48 -2.14
N TYR A 149 -12.22 2.87 -1.53
CA TYR A 149 -12.37 1.42 -1.55
C TYR A 149 -12.72 0.92 -2.96
N HIS A 150 -12.02 -0.12 -3.41
CA HIS A 150 -12.27 -0.80 -4.68
C HIS A 150 -12.92 -2.17 -4.50
N CYS A 151 -12.24 -3.09 -3.82
CA CYS A 151 -12.74 -4.44 -3.56
C CYS A 151 -12.12 -5.06 -2.31
N THR A 152 -12.62 -6.23 -1.93
CA THR A 152 -12.09 -7.06 -0.84
C THR A 152 -11.46 -8.31 -1.42
N ASP A 153 -10.22 -8.61 -1.01
CA ASP A 153 -9.56 -9.89 -1.23
C ASP A 153 -9.70 -10.75 0.04
N VAL A 154 -10.56 -11.77 -0.04
CA VAL A 154 -11.00 -12.56 1.11
C VAL A 154 -9.89 -13.49 1.60
N GLY A 155 -9.57 -13.43 2.89
CA GLY A 155 -8.51 -14.22 3.50
C GLY A 155 -7.11 -13.88 3.00
N TYR A 156 -6.91 -12.68 2.45
CA TYR A 156 -5.60 -12.17 2.01
C TYR A 156 -4.56 -12.23 3.14
N TYR A 157 -5.01 -11.91 4.35
CA TYR A 157 -4.19 -11.86 5.54
C TYR A 157 -4.34 -13.17 6.33
N MET A 158 -3.52 -14.15 5.95
CA MET A 158 -3.42 -15.45 6.62
C MET A 158 -2.03 -15.60 7.23
N LEU A 159 -1.98 -15.73 8.56
CA LEU A 159 -0.73 -16.04 9.26
C LEU A 159 -0.49 -17.56 9.23
N PRO A 160 0.75 -18.03 9.00
CA PRO A 160 1.08 -19.44 9.11
C PRO A 160 0.74 -19.98 10.51
N GLY A 161 -0.16 -20.96 10.60
CA GLY A 161 -0.57 -21.56 11.86
C GLY A 161 -1.71 -20.84 12.60
N ASP A 162 -2.20 -19.72 12.07
CA ASP A 162 -3.39 -19.03 12.59
C ASP A 162 -4.62 -19.38 11.76
N THR A 163 -5.70 -19.76 12.43
CA THR A 163 -7.00 -20.02 11.78
C THR A 163 -7.82 -18.75 11.59
N THR A 164 -7.40 -17.62 12.19
CA THR A 164 -8.04 -16.33 11.98
C THR A 164 -7.60 -15.75 10.64
N GLN A 165 -8.53 -15.74 9.69
CA GLN A 165 -8.35 -15.08 8.40
C GLN A 165 -8.83 -13.64 8.54
N SER A 166 -8.03 -12.70 8.07
CA SER A 166 -8.45 -11.32 7.90
C SER A 166 -8.50 -10.99 6.41
N ASP A 167 -9.51 -10.21 6.02
CA ASP A 167 -9.69 -9.81 4.64
C ASP A 167 -8.80 -8.60 4.33
N GLY A 168 -8.28 -8.54 3.11
CA GLY A 168 -7.58 -7.37 2.60
C GLY A 168 -8.55 -6.46 1.84
N LEU A 169 -8.56 -5.18 2.16
CA LEU A 169 -9.24 -4.17 1.35
C LEU A 169 -8.25 -3.60 0.34
N VAL A 170 -8.65 -3.56 -0.92
CA VAL A 170 -7.93 -2.87 -1.99
C VAL A 170 -8.41 -1.43 -2.02
N LEU A 171 -7.52 -0.50 -1.72
CA LEU A 171 -7.78 0.93 -1.83
C LEU A 171 -7.05 1.50 -3.03
N ILE A 172 -7.71 2.41 -3.76
CA ILE A 172 -7.18 3.01 -5.00
C ILE A 172 -7.26 4.53 -4.98
N GLN A 173 -6.34 5.19 -5.67
CA GLN A 173 -6.37 6.61 -5.96
C GLN A 173 -5.99 6.86 -7.42
N PHE A 174 -6.89 7.42 -8.21
CA PHE A 174 -6.56 7.82 -9.57
C PHE A 174 -5.70 9.08 -9.59
N ILE A 175 -4.70 9.10 -10.47
CA ILE A 175 -3.78 10.22 -10.71
C ILE A 175 -3.64 10.45 -12.22
N ASN A 176 -3.04 11.56 -12.66
CA ASN A 176 -2.75 11.82 -14.08
C ASN A 176 -3.96 11.62 -15.03
N ASN A 177 -5.16 12.04 -14.61
CA ASN A 177 -6.43 11.85 -15.31
C ASN A 177 -6.89 10.40 -15.50
N GLY A 178 -6.32 9.44 -14.76
CA GLY A 178 -6.88 8.09 -14.65
C GLY A 178 -8.36 8.17 -14.26
N ARG A 179 -9.21 7.45 -14.98
CA ARG A 179 -10.66 7.42 -14.72
C ARG A 179 -11.16 5.99 -14.80
N PRO A 180 -12.10 5.60 -13.92
CA PRO A 180 -12.74 4.31 -14.04
C PRO A 180 -13.62 4.29 -15.30
N TYR A 181 -13.60 3.20 -16.04
CA TYR A 181 -14.52 2.98 -17.15
C TYR A 181 -15.98 3.07 -16.68
N LYS A 182 -16.80 3.87 -17.36
CA LYS A 182 -18.15 4.30 -16.89
C LYS A 182 -19.07 3.16 -16.46
N LYS A 183 -19.07 2.01 -17.15
CA LYS A 183 -19.91 0.85 -16.77
C LYS A 183 -19.47 0.17 -15.47
N SER A 184 -18.18 0.25 -15.15
CA SER A 184 -17.61 -0.22 -13.88
C SER A 184 -18.01 0.69 -12.73
N PHE A 185 -18.00 2.02 -12.97
CA PHE A 185 -18.32 3.04 -11.99
C PHE A 185 -19.81 3.06 -11.58
N ASP A 186 -20.74 2.90 -12.53
CA ASP A 186 -22.18 2.89 -12.24
C ASP A 186 -22.61 1.67 -11.40
N ASN A 187 -21.98 0.51 -11.63
CA ASN A 187 -22.20 -0.69 -10.80
C ASN A 187 -21.51 -0.57 -9.43
N TRP A 188 -20.35 0.12 -9.37
CA TRP A 188 -19.63 0.41 -8.13
C TRP A 188 -20.43 1.35 -7.22
N CYS A 189 -20.88 2.52 -7.71
CA CYS A 189 -21.72 3.45 -6.94
C CYS A 189 -22.99 2.79 -6.39
N LYS A 190 -23.64 1.92 -7.18
CA LYS A 190 -24.84 1.20 -6.74
C LYS A 190 -24.55 0.23 -5.59
N ARG A 191 -23.40 -0.46 -5.57
CA ARG A 191 -22.99 -1.36 -4.48
C ARG A 191 -22.56 -0.60 -3.22
N SER A 192 -21.89 0.54 -3.39
CA SER A 192 -21.40 1.37 -2.27
C SER A 192 -22.52 2.13 -1.55
N ILE A 193 -23.61 2.47 -2.23
CA ILE A 193 -24.75 3.22 -1.66
C ILE A 193 -25.81 2.29 -1.06
N SER A 194 -25.92 1.03 -1.53
CA SER A 194 -27.00 0.11 -1.12
C SER A 194 -26.69 -0.76 0.10
N GLY A 195 -25.52 -0.63 0.73
CA GLY A 195 -25.09 -1.58 1.77
C GLY A 195 -24.29 -0.92 2.89
N ASN A 196 -24.77 -1.09 4.11
CA ASN A 196 -24.02 -0.90 5.34
C ASN A 196 -22.62 -1.57 5.17
N PRO A 197 -21.48 -0.87 5.39
CA PRO A 197 -20.17 -1.29 4.90
C PRO A 197 -19.54 -2.52 5.60
N ILE A 198 -20.34 -3.33 6.31
CA ILE A 198 -19.89 -4.45 7.15
C ILE A 198 -20.47 -5.81 6.70
N MET A 199 -21.44 -5.88 5.79
CA MET A 199 -21.98 -7.18 5.37
C MET A 199 -22.32 -7.23 3.89
N GLN A 200 -21.43 -7.87 3.11
CA GLN A 200 -21.80 -8.77 2.02
C GLN A 200 -20.57 -9.60 1.62
N CYS A 201 -20.22 -10.55 2.50
CA CYS A 201 -19.41 -11.70 2.13
C CYS A 201 -20.25 -12.68 1.28
N LEU A 202 -19.51 -13.55 0.58
CA LEU A 202 -19.91 -14.81 -0.08
C LEU A 202 -20.18 -14.73 -1.58
N GLY A 203 -19.14 -15.09 -2.35
CA GLY A 203 -19.32 -15.77 -3.63
C GLY A 203 -18.38 -15.27 -4.72
N GLY A 204 -17.23 -15.92 -4.87
CA GLY A 204 -16.43 -15.81 -6.09
C GLY A 204 -14.93 -15.95 -5.87
N VAL A 205 -14.45 -17.19 -5.83
CA VAL A 205 -13.01 -17.48 -5.84
C VAL A 205 -12.45 -17.20 -7.24
N VAL A 206 -11.50 -16.27 -7.36
CA VAL A 206 -10.64 -16.14 -8.55
C VAL A 206 -9.19 -16.31 -8.10
N LYS A 207 -8.57 -17.44 -8.50
CA LYS A 207 -7.15 -17.70 -8.27
C LYS A 207 -6.36 -17.18 -9.48
N GLY A 208 -5.67 -16.04 -9.33
CA GLY A 208 -4.72 -15.50 -10.30
C GLY A 208 -3.27 -15.98 -10.08
N PRO A 209 -2.38 -15.89 -11.09
CA PRO A 209 -1.07 -16.56 -11.11
C PRO A 209 0.03 -15.66 -10.54
N PHE A 210 -0.02 -15.32 -9.25
CA PHE A 210 1.15 -14.81 -8.52
C PHE A 210 1.17 -15.47 -7.14
N SER A 211 1.99 -16.51 -7.02
CA SER A 211 2.06 -17.39 -5.84
C SER A 211 3.24 -17.11 -4.91
N SER A 212 3.90 -15.95 -5.01
CA SER A 212 5.19 -15.79 -4.33
C SER A 212 5.26 -14.73 -3.23
N ILE A 213 4.35 -13.75 -3.15
CA ILE A 213 4.34 -12.78 -2.05
C ILE A 213 2.90 -12.28 -1.84
N ARG A 214 2.10 -13.01 -1.05
CA ARG A 214 0.69 -12.69 -0.77
C ARG A 214 0.45 -11.98 0.57
N HIS A 215 1.47 -11.52 1.25
CA HIS A 215 1.32 -11.08 2.63
C HIS A 215 2.05 -9.78 2.84
N ILE A 216 1.32 -8.66 2.88
CA ILE A 216 1.86 -7.36 3.29
C ILE A 216 0.83 -6.67 4.18
N TRP A 217 1.05 -6.73 5.48
CA TRP A 217 0.16 -6.14 6.48
C TRP A 217 0.48 -4.65 6.67
N HIS A 218 -0.54 -3.85 6.99
CA HIS A 218 -0.36 -2.58 7.70
C HIS A 218 -1.00 -2.74 9.09
N ARG A 219 -0.31 -2.40 10.18
CA ARG A 219 -0.83 -2.59 11.55
C ARG A 219 -1.74 -1.43 11.98
N SER A 220 -2.77 -1.77 12.75
CA SER A 220 -3.71 -0.82 13.33
C SER A 220 -3.07 0.04 14.41
N MET A 221 -3.39 1.33 14.40
CA MET A 221 -2.98 2.24 15.46
C MET A 221 -3.99 2.11 16.60
N SER A 222 -3.53 1.69 17.78
CA SER A 222 -4.24 1.92 19.03
C SER A 222 -4.22 3.43 19.33
N SER A 223 -5.40 4.02 19.48
CA SER A 223 -5.58 5.38 20.00
C SER A 223 -5.01 5.46 21.41
N PRO A 224 -4.16 6.44 21.77
CA PRO A 224 -3.87 6.70 23.16
C PRO A 224 -5.12 7.30 23.81
N SER A 225 -5.58 6.66 24.88
CA SER A 225 -6.50 7.22 25.88
C SER A 225 -5.87 8.38 26.63
#